data_AF-A0A9Q4B178-F1
#
_entry.id   AF-A0A9Q4B178-F1
#
_cell.length_a   1.000
_cell.length_b   1.000
_cell.length_c   1.000
_cell.angle_alpha   90.00
_cell.angle_beta   90.00
_cell.angle_gamma   90.00
#
_symmetry.space_group_name_H-M   'P 1'
#
loop_
_entity.id
_entity.type
_entity.pdbx_description
1 polymer ?
#
loop_
_entity_poly.entity_id
_entity_poly.type
_entity_poly.pdbx_seq_one_letter_code
_entity_poly.pdbx_strand_id
1 'polypeptide(L)'
;MTLQPKNMLNRLLKSLLVSFVCIIVLSIIINLTAIKLPILTEASYERYLILFLYLIVMIFYVSLLFDQLYLSQKAKGISLFFYLFIMTGSLQLLESLVAQINVQPKAIVDVIVYTLVITSFTVLIFRYYGKGAESYTKRIKNYFSHQHISKWLLKCIYAIFLLFIAHYLINSMLTPFIEPYYNGRYTNILKMSHHAGDVKYVSMLTHALVMVVGFQPLFALWKGSKTSLLFWFGFPLFIILAFQPFIFNVHWPLGFRFPLFIEETLIMYIHAIILVHLFYVPDETHKEEELVKSKLSLSNW
;
A
#
# COMPACT_ATOMS: atom_id res chain seq x y z
N MET A 1 11.48 10.55 17.24
CA MET A 1 11.26 9.62 18.37
C MET A 1 12.20 8.43 18.17
N THR A 2 13.14 8.19 19.08
CA THR A 2 14.09 7.07 19.00
C THR A 2 13.39 5.75 19.32
N LEU A 3 13.31 4.83 18.36
CA LEU A 3 12.77 3.49 18.56
C LEU A 3 13.69 2.71 19.51
N GLN A 4 13.23 2.44 20.74
CA GLN A 4 14.03 1.64 21.67
C GLN A 4 14.16 0.19 21.16
N PRO A 5 15.36 -0.41 21.18
CA PRO A 5 15.63 -1.72 20.60
C PRO A 5 14.77 -2.84 21.20
N LYS A 6 14.47 -2.78 22.51
CA LYS A 6 13.59 -3.74 23.20
C LYS A 6 12.15 -3.71 22.66
N ASN A 7 11.67 -2.54 22.24
CA ASN A 7 10.34 -2.39 21.65
C ASN A 7 10.28 -2.90 20.20
N MET A 8 11.40 -2.82 19.47
CA MET A 8 11.53 -3.36 18.11
C MET A 8 11.54 -4.89 18.13
N LEU A 9 12.32 -5.50 19.02
CA LEU A 9 12.36 -6.96 19.18
C LEU A 9 10.99 -7.52 19.55
N ASN A 10 10.31 -6.94 20.54
CA ASN A 10 8.97 -7.37 20.94
C ASN A 10 7.97 -7.27 19.77
N ARG A 11 8.05 -6.21 18.97
CA ARG A 11 7.20 -6.05 17.80
C ARG A 11 7.50 -7.11 16.74
N LEU A 12 8.77 -7.39 16.46
CA LEU A 12 9.16 -8.44 15.53
C LEU A 12 8.62 -9.81 15.96
N LEU A 13 8.74 -10.15 17.25
CA LEU A 13 8.19 -11.40 17.79
C LEU A 13 6.67 -11.47 17.66
N LYS A 14 5.96 -10.36 17.92
CA LYS A 14 4.51 -10.29 17.71
C LYS A 14 4.14 -10.43 16.24
N SER A 15 4.88 -9.79 15.33
CA SER A 15 4.69 -9.93 13.89
C SER A 15 4.87 -11.37 13.47
N LEU A 16 5.91 -12.06 13.95
CA LEU A 16 6.15 -13.49 13.67
C LEU A 16 4.97 -14.36 14.11
N LEU A 17 4.51 -14.19 15.35
CA LEU A 17 3.38 -14.94 15.88
C LEU A 17 2.09 -14.65 15.10
N VAL A 18 1.81 -13.39 14.80
CA VAL A 18 0.62 -13.00 14.02
C VAL A 18 0.68 -13.55 12.60
N SER A 19 1.84 -13.48 11.92
CA SER A 19 2.01 -14.06 10.58
C SER A 19 1.74 -15.56 10.58
N PHE A 20 2.22 -16.28 11.60
CA PHE A 20 1.96 -17.71 11.76
C PHE A 20 0.46 -18.01 11.93
N VAL A 21 -0.21 -17.28 12.81
CA VAL A 21 -1.66 -17.41 13.04
C VAL A 21 -2.46 -17.08 11.78
N CYS A 22 -2.10 -15.99 11.07
CA CYS A 22 -2.75 -15.62 9.81
C CYS A 22 -2.68 -16.74 8.77
N ILE A 23 -1.51 -17.38 8.60
CA ILE A 23 -1.35 -18.49 7.64
C ILE A 23 -2.20 -19.70 8.03
N ILE A 24 -2.24 -20.06 9.31
CA ILE A 24 -3.07 -21.17 9.79
C ILE A 24 -4.55 -20.88 9.50
N VAL A 25 -5.03 -19.70 9.89
CA VAL A 25 -6.44 -19.32 9.72
C VAL A 25 -6.80 -19.26 8.24
N LEU A 26 -5.96 -18.65 7.39
CA LEU A 26 -6.18 -18.62 5.94
C LEU A 26 -6.23 -20.03 5.34
N SER A 27 -5.34 -20.93 5.76
CA SER A 27 -5.31 -22.31 5.29
C SER A 27 -6.58 -23.08 5.68
N ILE A 28 -7.06 -22.89 6.92
CA ILE A 28 -8.33 -23.48 7.38
C ILE A 28 -9.50 -22.95 6.55
N ILE A 29 -9.58 -21.63 6.35
CA ILE A 29 -10.66 -21.01 5.58
C ILE A 29 -10.69 -21.54 4.15
N ILE A 30 -9.54 -21.63 3.48
CA ILE A 30 -9.42 -22.14 2.11
C ILE A 30 -9.94 -23.58 2.01
N ASN A 31 -9.52 -24.43 2.95
CA ASN A 31 -9.93 -25.83 2.98
C ASN A 31 -11.44 -25.99 3.25
N LEU A 32 -12.07 -25.06 3.97
CA LEU A 32 -13.48 -25.14 4.35
C LEU A 32 -14.44 -24.45 3.37
N THR A 33 -14.02 -23.38 2.69
CA THR A 33 -14.92 -22.49 1.94
C THR A 33 -14.79 -22.62 0.42
N ALA A 34 -13.99 -23.58 -0.06
CA ALA A 34 -13.60 -23.73 -1.47
C ALA A 34 -13.01 -22.44 -2.09
N ILE A 35 -12.66 -21.44 -1.28
CA ILE A 35 -11.98 -20.21 -1.68
C ILE A 35 -10.66 -20.59 -2.35
N LYS A 36 -10.40 -20.02 -3.53
CA LYS A 36 -9.19 -20.33 -4.31
C LYS A 36 -8.28 -19.11 -4.30
N LEU A 37 -7.61 -18.89 -3.18
CA LEU A 37 -6.49 -17.95 -3.12
C LEU A 37 -5.34 -18.52 -3.97
N PRO A 38 -4.95 -17.91 -5.10
CA PRO A 38 -3.95 -18.47 -6.02
C PRO A 38 -2.60 -18.79 -5.35
N ILE A 39 -2.27 -18.07 -4.28
CA ILE A 39 -1.05 -18.27 -3.48
C ILE A 39 -1.04 -19.62 -2.77
N LEU A 40 -2.21 -20.14 -2.38
CA LEU A 40 -2.38 -21.23 -1.43
C LEU A 40 -3.01 -22.50 -2.04
N THR A 41 -3.56 -22.40 -3.26
CA THR A 41 -4.19 -23.54 -3.96
C THR A 41 -3.19 -24.52 -4.59
N GLU A 42 -1.97 -24.09 -4.88
CA GLU A 42 -0.87 -24.97 -5.30
C GLU A 42 0.16 -25.01 -4.17
N ALA A 43 -0.16 -25.78 -3.14
CA ALA A 43 0.60 -25.86 -1.89
C ALA A 43 2.01 -26.43 -2.11
N SER A 44 2.99 -25.56 -2.39
CA SER A 44 4.41 -25.88 -2.19
C SER A 44 4.90 -25.22 -0.88
N TYR A 45 5.77 -25.93 -0.16
CA TYR A 45 6.39 -25.43 1.08
C TYR A 45 7.05 -24.05 0.88
N GLU A 46 7.66 -23.83 -0.29
CA GLU A 46 8.29 -22.57 -0.67
C GLU A 46 7.30 -21.40 -0.72
N ARG A 47 6.07 -21.59 -1.22
CA ARG A 47 5.05 -20.52 -1.26
C ARG A 47 4.60 -20.12 0.13
N TYR A 48 4.42 -21.08 1.03
CA TYR A 48 4.10 -20.81 2.43
C TYR A 48 5.23 -20.04 3.13
N LEU A 49 6.48 -20.41 2.87
CA LEU A 49 7.64 -19.72 3.43
C LEU A 49 7.75 -18.29 2.92
N ILE A 50 7.59 -18.06 1.60
CA ILE A 50 7.63 -16.72 1.01
C ILE A 50 6.48 -15.85 1.56
N LEU A 51 5.26 -16.40 1.64
CA LEU A 51 4.11 -15.70 2.23
C LEU A 51 4.34 -15.37 3.70
N PHE A 52 4.93 -16.30 4.47
CA PHE A 52 5.26 -16.08 5.87
C PHE A 52 6.26 -14.94 6.06
N LEU A 53 7.37 -14.96 5.32
CA LEU A 53 8.38 -13.91 5.37
C LEU A 53 7.79 -12.55 4.96
N TYR A 54 6.98 -12.53 3.91
CA TYR A 54 6.26 -11.33 3.48
C TYR A 54 5.35 -10.78 4.58
N LEU A 55 4.51 -11.64 5.18
CA LEU A 55 3.59 -11.22 6.24
C LEU A 55 4.35 -10.65 7.45
N ILE A 56 5.51 -11.21 7.82
CA ILE A 56 6.31 -10.69 8.93
C ILE A 56 6.71 -9.24 8.66
N VAL A 57 7.31 -9.01 7.49
CA VAL A 57 7.83 -7.69 7.10
C VAL A 57 6.68 -6.70 6.95
N MET A 58 5.62 -7.07 6.25
CA MET A 58 4.44 -6.22 6.04
C MET A 58 3.79 -5.83 7.38
N ILE A 59 3.51 -6.80 8.26
CA ILE A 59 2.87 -6.54 9.56
C ILE A 59 3.78 -5.69 10.46
N PHE A 60 5.09 -5.96 10.46
CA PHE A 60 6.05 -5.18 11.23
C PHE A 60 6.03 -3.69 10.82
N TYR A 61 6.19 -3.38 9.54
CA TYR A 61 6.26 -1.99 9.08
C TYR A 61 4.92 -1.27 9.05
N VAL A 62 3.84 -1.96 8.67
CA VAL A 62 2.48 -1.39 8.71
C VAL A 62 2.08 -1.08 10.15
N SER A 63 2.42 -1.93 11.11
CA SER A 63 2.14 -1.62 12.52
C SER A 63 2.91 -0.42 13.05
N LEU A 64 4.15 -0.22 12.59
CA LEU A 64 4.94 0.97 12.94
C LEU A 64 4.33 2.23 12.35
N LEU A 65 3.84 2.18 11.11
CA LEU A 65 3.11 3.27 10.47
C LEU A 65 1.85 3.64 11.27
N PHE A 66 1.00 2.66 11.57
CA PHE A 66 -0.28 2.89 12.24
C PHE A 66 -0.15 3.37 13.69
N ASP A 67 0.96 3.05 14.35
CA ASP A 67 1.25 3.61 15.67
C ASP A 67 1.64 5.09 15.64
N GLN A 68 2.03 5.64 14.49
CA GLN A 68 2.31 7.07 14.31
C GLN A 68 1.07 7.90 14.03
N LEU A 69 -0.06 7.27 13.68
CA LEU A 69 -1.32 7.97 13.39
C LEU A 69 -2.11 8.38 14.65
N TYR A 70 -1.66 7.98 15.85
CA TYR A 70 -2.28 8.31 17.15
C TYR A 70 -3.80 8.08 17.20
N LEU A 71 -4.29 7.05 16.52
CA LEU A 71 -5.71 6.68 16.47
C LEU A 71 -6.12 5.76 17.63
N SER A 72 -7.42 5.71 17.93
CA SER A 72 -8.01 4.69 18.81
C SER A 72 -7.92 3.30 18.18
N GLN A 73 -7.94 2.23 18.99
CA GLN A 73 -7.79 0.85 18.49
C GLN A 73 -8.83 0.49 17.41
N LYS A 74 -10.09 0.88 17.62
CA LYS A 74 -11.18 0.66 16.66
C LYS A 74 -10.92 1.40 15.35
N ALA A 75 -10.52 2.67 15.42
CA ALA A 75 -10.20 3.46 14.24
C ALA A 75 -8.99 2.90 13.50
N LYS A 76 -7.95 2.46 14.21
CA LYS A 76 -6.80 1.78 13.59
C LYS A 76 -7.22 0.52 12.84
N GLY A 77 -8.12 -0.30 13.39
CA GLY A 77 -8.61 -1.51 12.71
C GLY A 77 -9.38 -1.19 11.43
N ILE A 78 -10.31 -0.23 11.49
CA ILE A 78 -11.07 0.19 10.31
C ILE A 78 -10.15 0.79 9.25
N SER A 79 -9.26 1.70 9.64
CA SER A 79 -8.31 2.32 8.72
C SER A 79 -7.32 1.30 8.13
N LEU A 80 -6.89 0.30 8.91
CA LEU A 80 -6.03 -0.77 8.43
C LEU A 80 -6.75 -1.64 7.41
N PHE A 81 -8.02 -1.99 7.67
CA PHE A 81 -8.81 -2.75 6.71
C PHE A 81 -8.88 -2.05 5.36
N PHE A 82 -9.27 -0.77 5.34
CA PHE A 82 -9.37 -0.01 4.09
C PHE A 82 -8.00 0.20 3.44
N TYR A 83 -6.96 0.47 4.23
CA TYR A 83 -5.59 0.60 3.73
C TYR A 83 -5.13 -0.67 3.02
N LEU A 84 -5.27 -1.84 3.67
CA LEU A 84 -4.89 -3.12 3.07
C LEU A 84 -5.82 -3.50 1.91
N PHE A 85 -7.13 -3.31 2.05
CA PHE A 85 -8.10 -3.61 0.99
C PHE A 85 -7.80 -2.82 -0.29
N ILE A 86 -7.50 -1.53 -0.15
CA ILE A 86 -7.15 -0.68 -1.29
C ILE A 86 -5.87 -1.17 -1.95
N MET A 87 -4.87 -1.49 -1.12
CA MET A 87 -3.54 -1.89 -1.57
C MET A 87 -3.45 -3.29 -2.17
N THR A 88 -4.20 -4.25 -1.65
CA THR A 88 -4.13 -5.64 -2.10
C THR A 88 -5.28 -6.05 -2.99
N GLY A 89 -6.37 -5.28 -3.00
CA GLY A 89 -7.66 -5.72 -3.53
C GLY A 89 -8.28 -4.80 -4.56
N SER A 90 -8.35 -3.50 -4.27
CA SER A 90 -9.11 -2.60 -5.13
C SER A 90 -8.48 -2.41 -6.50
N LEU A 91 -7.16 -2.49 -6.62
CA LEU A 91 -6.51 -2.30 -7.90
C LEU A 91 -6.84 -3.42 -8.89
N GLN A 92 -6.60 -4.65 -8.46
CA GLN A 92 -6.79 -5.84 -9.28
C GLN A 92 -8.28 -6.08 -9.61
N LEU A 93 -9.17 -5.77 -8.68
CA LEU A 93 -10.62 -5.84 -8.90
C LEU A 93 -11.11 -4.75 -9.86
N LEU A 94 -10.60 -3.52 -9.75
CA LEU A 94 -11.04 -2.40 -10.58
C LEU A 94 -10.46 -2.51 -12.01
N GLU A 95 -9.24 -3.04 -12.15
CA GLU A 95 -8.69 -3.48 -13.43
C GLU A 95 -9.55 -4.56 -14.09
N SER A 96 -9.97 -5.56 -13.33
CA SER A 96 -10.77 -6.66 -13.89
C SER A 96 -12.20 -6.20 -14.27
N LEU A 97 -12.79 -5.27 -13.50
CA LEU A 97 -14.09 -4.64 -13.81
C LEU A 97 -14.02 -3.74 -15.05
N VAL A 98 -12.97 -2.90 -15.14
CA VAL A 98 -12.71 -2.02 -16.28
C VAL A 98 -12.42 -2.83 -17.56
N ALA A 99 -11.69 -3.93 -17.42
CA ALA A 99 -11.30 -4.76 -18.56
C ALA A 99 -12.44 -5.63 -19.10
N GLN A 100 -13.64 -5.59 -18.50
CA GLN A 100 -14.74 -6.52 -18.77
C GLN A 100 -14.31 -8.00 -18.71
N ILE A 101 -13.20 -8.28 -18.05
CA ILE A 101 -12.78 -9.64 -17.76
C ILE A 101 -13.79 -10.11 -16.73
N ASN A 102 -14.48 -11.21 -17.01
CA ASN A 102 -15.54 -11.75 -16.18
C ASN A 102 -15.01 -11.99 -14.76
N VAL A 103 -15.13 -10.99 -13.88
CA VAL A 103 -14.64 -11.07 -12.51
C VAL A 103 -15.56 -12.05 -11.84
N GLN A 104 -15.07 -13.26 -11.61
CA GLN A 104 -15.82 -14.20 -10.81
C GLN A 104 -16.07 -13.51 -9.46
N PRO A 105 -17.33 -13.35 -9.00
CA PRO A 105 -17.65 -12.69 -7.74
C PRO A 105 -16.85 -13.25 -6.55
N LYS A 106 -16.41 -14.50 -6.68
CA LYS A 106 -15.48 -15.20 -5.79
C LYS A 106 -14.15 -14.46 -5.57
N ALA A 107 -13.55 -13.85 -6.58
CA ALA A 107 -12.27 -13.12 -6.43
C ALA A 107 -12.39 -11.92 -5.48
N ILE A 108 -13.54 -11.23 -5.48
CA ILE A 108 -13.82 -10.12 -4.55
C ILE A 108 -13.92 -10.65 -3.12
N VAL A 109 -14.64 -11.76 -2.93
CA VAL A 109 -14.81 -12.41 -1.63
C VAL A 109 -13.45 -12.86 -1.08
N ASP A 110 -12.61 -13.46 -1.91
CA ASP A 110 -11.28 -13.95 -1.53
C ASP A 110 -10.38 -12.81 -0.99
N VAL A 111 -10.39 -11.66 -1.68
CA VAL A 111 -9.67 -10.45 -1.26
C VAL A 111 -10.21 -9.88 0.06
N ILE A 112 -11.54 -9.81 0.22
CA ILE A 112 -12.17 -9.30 1.44
C ILE A 112 -11.79 -10.18 2.63
N VAL A 113 -11.90 -11.51 2.47
CA VAL A 113 -11.57 -12.49 3.52
C VAL A 113 -10.09 -12.40 3.90
N TYR A 114 -9.19 -12.37 2.91
CA TYR A 114 -7.76 -12.22 3.15
C TYR A 114 -7.45 -10.94 3.94
N THR A 115 -8.01 -9.82 3.51
CA THR A 115 -7.82 -8.51 4.16
C THR A 115 -8.36 -8.52 5.59
N LEU A 116 -9.54 -9.12 5.81
CA LEU A 116 -10.19 -9.18 7.10
C LEU A 116 -9.39 -10.02 8.11
N VAL A 117 -8.87 -11.17 7.69
CA VAL A 117 -8.01 -12.03 8.53
C VAL A 117 -6.77 -11.26 8.97
N ILE A 118 -6.02 -10.69 8.00
CA ILE A 118 -4.78 -9.95 8.31
C ILE A 118 -5.06 -8.76 9.21
N THR A 119 -6.11 -7.99 8.93
CA THR A 119 -6.49 -6.83 9.73
C THR A 119 -6.80 -7.24 11.16
N SER A 120 -7.64 -8.27 11.34
CA SER A 120 -8.11 -8.71 12.66
C SER A 120 -6.96 -9.07 13.59
N PHE A 121 -5.94 -9.78 13.08
CA PHE A 121 -4.80 -10.16 13.90
C PHE A 121 -3.74 -9.05 14.02
N THR A 122 -3.53 -8.24 12.97
CA THR A 122 -2.55 -7.14 13.01
C THR A 122 -2.94 -6.06 14.03
N VAL A 123 -4.25 -5.82 14.22
CA VAL A 123 -4.75 -4.88 15.24
C VAL A 123 -4.31 -5.26 16.66
N LEU A 124 -4.03 -6.53 16.94
CA LEU A 124 -3.57 -6.99 18.26
C LEU A 124 -2.14 -6.51 18.59
N ILE A 125 -1.37 -6.09 17.58
CA ILE A 125 0.01 -5.61 17.75
C ILE A 125 0.04 -4.13 18.15
N PHE A 126 -0.97 -3.36 17.73
CA PHE A 126 -0.98 -1.91 17.86
C PHE A 126 -0.91 -1.44 19.31
N ARG A 127 -0.17 -0.35 19.52
CA ARG A 127 -0.12 0.29 20.83
C ARG A 127 -1.47 0.91 21.15
N TYR A 128 -2.00 0.59 22.32
CA TYR A 128 -3.22 1.20 22.84
C TYR A 128 -2.92 2.61 23.37
N TYR A 129 -3.56 3.62 22.79
CA TYR A 129 -3.38 5.03 23.16
C TYR A 129 -4.49 5.59 24.08
N GLY A 130 -5.47 4.77 24.51
CA GLY A 130 -6.48 5.15 25.51
C GLY A 130 -7.35 6.36 25.17
N LYS A 131 -7.82 7.07 26.20
CA LYS A 131 -8.68 8.28 26.12
C LYS A 131 -7.97 9.54 25.59
N GLY A 132 -6.65 9.48 25.35
CA GLY A 132 -5.85 10.59 24.80
C GLY A 132 -5.78 10.63 23.27
N ALA A 133 -6.40 9.67 22.57
CA ALA A 133 -6.46 9.66 21.12
C ALA A 133 -7.48 10.69 20.62
N GLU A 134 -7.03 11.65 19.80
CA GLU A 134 -7.95 12.58 19.14
C GLU A 134 -8.90 11.84 18.19
N SER A 135 -10.15 12.31 18.12
CA SER A 135 -11.15 11.73 17.21
C SER A 135 -10.68 11.81 15.76
N TYR A 136 -10.77 10.69 15.04
CA TYR A 136 -10.51 10.58 13.60
C TYR A 136 -11.23 11.67 12.80
N THR A 137 -12.52 11.91 13.13
CA THR A 137 -13.35 12.91 12.47
C THR A 137 -12.87 14.34 12.71
N LYS A 138 -12.38 14.64 13.92
CA LYS A 138 -11.86 15.97 14.28
C LYS A 138 -10.61 16.31 13.47
N ARG A 139 -9.68 15.36 13.33
CA ARG A 139 -8.46 15.55 12.53
C ARG A 139 -8.75 15.76 11.06
N ILE A 140 -9.59 14.92 10.47
CA ILE A 140 -9.98 15.07 9.06
C ILE A 140 -10.65 16.43 8.84
N LYS A 141 -11.57 16.81 9.73
CA LYS A 141 -12.23 18.12 9.66
C LYS A 141 -11.21 19.27 9.74
N ASN A 142 -10.26 19.19 10.67
CA ASN A 142 -9.20 20.20 10.80
C ASN A 142 -8.31 20.24 9.55
N TYR A 143 -7.94 19.11 8.97
CA TYR A 143 -7.13 19.08 7.75
C TYR A 143 -7.84 19.78 6.59
N PHE A 144 -9.11 19.46 6.36
CA PHE A 144 -9.89 20.07 5.27
C PHE A 144 -10.31 21.52 5.55
N SER A 145 -10.44 21.94 6.82
CA SER A 145 -10.78 23.34 7.13
C SER A 145 -9.66 24.32 6.76
N HIS A 146 -8.41 23.84 6.68
CA HIS A 146 -7.27 24.64 6.26
C HIS A 146 -7.04 24.63 4.74
N GLN A 147 -7.87 23.91 3.97
CA GLN A 147 -7.73 23.81 2.53
C GLN A 147 -8.91 24.45 1.80
N HIS A 148 -8.61 25.33 0.85
CA HIS A 148 -9.61 25.77 -0.13
C HIS A 148 -9.94 24.61 -1.07
N ILE A 149 -11.23 24.31 -1.22
CA ILE A 149 -11.71 23.18 -2.03
C ILE A 149 -11.19 23.23 -3.48
N SER A 150 -11.10 24.41 -4.08
CA SER A 150 -10.58 24.60 -5.43
C SER A 150 -9.09 24.25 -5.55
N LYS A 151 -8.28 24.68 -4.57
CA LYS A 151 -6.85 24.32 -4.51
C LYS A 151 -6.67 22.83 -4.25
N TRP A 152 -7.51 22.22 -3.41
CA TRP A 152 -7.48 20.79 -3.15
C TRP A 152 -7.85 19.98 -4.40
N LEU A 153 -8.92 20.34 -5.11
CA LEU A 153 -9.31 19.69 -6.37
C LEU A 153 -8.20 19.82 -7.42
N LEU A 154 -7.57 20.99 -7.54
CA LEU A 154 -6.45 21.19 -8.45
C LEU A 154 -5.25 20.29 -8.10
N LYS A 155 -4.93 20.15 -6.81
CA LYS A 155 -3.91 19.19 -6.34
C LYS A 155 -4.27 17.75 -6.70
N CYS A 156 -5.54 17.35 -6.59
CA CYS A 156 -6.00 16.03 -7.01
C CYS A 156 -5.81 15.82 -8.52
N ILE A 157 -6.17 16.79 -9.36
CA ILE A 157 -5.96 16.73 -10.80
C ILE A 157 -4.46 16.59 -11.13
N TYR A 158 -3.61 17.42 -10.53
CA TYR A 158 -2.16 17.34 -10.72
C TYR A 158 -1.59 16.01 -10.23
N ALA A 159 -2.05 15.50 -9.09
CA ALA A 159 -1.63 14.20 -8.59
C ALA A 159 -1.99 13.10 -9.59
N ILE A 160 -3.24 13.01 -10.03
CA ILE A 160 -3.67 11.98 -10.99
C ILE A 160 -2.82 12.03 -12.26
N PHE A 161 -2.63 13.23 -12.81
CA PHE A 161 -1.83 13.42 -14.03
C PHE A 161 -0.36 12.99 -13.84
N LEU A 162 0.29 13.42 -12.75
CA LEU A 162 1.69 13.08 -12.48
C LEU A 162 1.87 11.59 -12.18
N LEU A 163 0.95 10.98 -11.42
CA LEU A 163 0.97 9.54 -11.11
C LEU A 163 0.80 8.72 -12.38
N PHE A 164 -0.12 9.11 -13.26
CA PHE A 164 -0.34 8.47 -14.56
C PHE A 164 0.91 8.56 -15.44
N ILE A 165 1.49 9.75 -15.58
CA ILE A 165 2.71 9.95 -16.38
C ILE A 165 3.88 9.14 -15.82
N ALA A 166 4.08 9.17 -14.50
CA ALA A 166 5.15 8.40 -13.87
C ALA A 166 5.00 6.91 -14.14
N HIS A 167 3.78 6.39 -14.01
CA HIS A 167 3.47 4.99 -14.30
C HIS A 167 3.73 4.67 -15.78
N TYR A 168 3.22 5.49 -16.70
CA TYR A 168 3.43 5.33 -18.13
C TYR A 168 4.92 5.31 -18.51
N LEU A 169 5.70 6.27 -18.02
CA LEU A 169 7.13 6.37 -18.34
C LEU A 169 7.93 5.19 -17.82
N ILE A 170 7.73 4.79 -16.56
CA ILE A 170 8.42 3.61 -15.99
C ILE A 170 8.04 2.36 -16.76
N ASN A 171 6.74 2.18 -17.05
CA ASN A 171 6.27 1.05 -17.81
C ASN A 171 6.89 1.00 -19.20
N SER A 172 6.97 2.12 -19.92
CA SER A 172 7.65 2.21 -21.23
C SER A 172 9.14 1.85 -21.14
N MET A 173 9.84 2.26 -20.07
CA MET A 173 11.24 1.91 -19.86
C MET A 173 11.46 0.42 -19.60
N LEU A 174 10.51 -0.25 -18.95
CA LEU A 174 10.61 -1.66 -18.60
C LEU A 174 9.95 -2.61 -19.61
N THR A 175 9.13 -2.07 -20.53
CA THR A 175 8.47 -2.81 -21.62
C THR A 175 9.44 -3.71 -22.40
N PRO A 176 10.66 -3.28 -22.80
CA PRO A 176 11.59 -4.14 -23.55
C PRO A 176 11.99 -5.44 -22.81
N PHE A 177 11.93 -5.44 -21.48
CA PHE A 177 12.26 -6.61 -20.65
C PHE A 177 11.05 -7.53 -20.43
N ILE A 178 9.84 -6.98 -20.53
CA ILE A 178 8.57 -7.64 -20.19
C ILE A 178 7.90 -8.18 -21.46
N GLU A 179 7.92 -7.42 -22.56
CA GLU A 179 7.27 -7.73 -23.84
C GLU A 179 7.67 -9.08 -24.47
N PRO A 180 8.93 -9.53 -24.42
CA PRO A 180 9.32 -10.84 -24.95
C PRO A 180 8.57 -12.01 -24.32
N TYR A 181 8.07 -11.84 -23.08
CA TYR A 181 7.28 -12.86 -22.39
C TYR A 181 5.82 -12.92 -22.84
N TYR A 182 5.29 -11.83 -23.43
CA TYR A 182 3.96 -11.80 -24.05
C TYR A 182 3.97 -12.34 -25.49
N ASN A 183 5.07 -12.10 -26.22
CA ASN A 183 5.14 -12.34 -27.67
C ASN A 183 6.06 -13.52 -28.08
N GLY A 184 6.77 -14.15 -27.14
CA GLY A 184 7.80 -15.17 -27.40
C GLY A 184 7.43 -16.63 -27.08
N ARG A 185 8.45 -17.46 -26.83
CA ARG A 185 8.33 -18.91 -26.48
C ARG A 185 7.47 -19.21 -25.23
N TYR A 186 7.10 -18.20 -24.46
CA TYR A 186 6.27 -18.30 -23.24
C TYR A 186 4.82 -17.84 -23.44
N THR A 187 4.39 -17.63 -24.69
CA THR A 187 3.03 -17.23 -25.12
C THR A 187 1.88 -18.06 -24.53
N ASN A 188 2.15 -19.26 -24.04
CA ASN A 188 1.14 -20.10 -23.37
C ASN A 188 0.85 -19.70 -21.91
N ILE A 189 1.66 -18.84 -21.30
CA ILE A 189 1.53 -18.43 -19.89
C ILE A 189 0.86 -17.06 -19.78
N LEU A 190 1.12 -16.15 -20.74
CA LEU A 190 0.68 -14.76 -20.68
C LEU A 190 0.18 -14.30 -22.06
N LYS A 191 -1.08 -14.60 -22.39
CA LYS A 191 -1.70 -14.05 -23.60
C LYS A 191 -2.22 -12.65 -23.33
N MET A 192 -1.68 -11.65 -24.03
CA MET A 192 -2.31 -10.33 -24.11
C MET A 192 -3.64 -10.45 -24.85
N SER A 193 -4.71 -9.88 -24.30
CA SER A 193 -5.99 -9.77 -25.00
C SER A 193 -5.89 -8.72 -26.13
N HIS A 194 -6.79 -8.79 -27.10
CA HIS A 194 -6.89 -7.79 -28.18
C HIS A 194 -7.14 -6.35 -27.69
N HIS A 195 -7.53 -6.16 -26.42
CA HIS A 195 -7.79 -4.86 -25.80
C HIS A 195 -6.74 -4.49 -24.74
N ALA A 196 -5.59 -5.19 -24.69
CA ALA A 196 -4.62 -5.03 -23.61
C ALA A 196 -4.05 -3.59 -23.50
N GLY A 197 -3.99 -2.85 -24.61
CA GLY A 197 -3.58 -1.44 -24.62
C GLY A 197 -4.57 -0.53 -23.88
N ASP A 198 -5.86 -0.61 -24.19
CA ASP A 198 -6.90 0.21 -23.56
C ASP A 198 -7.05 -0.14 -22.07
N VAL A 199 -7.03 -1.44 -21.76
CA VAL A 199 -7.08 -1.95 -20.38
C VAL A 199 -5.92 -1.41 -19.55
N LYS A 200 -4.71 -1.35 -20.14
CA LYS A 200 -3.51 -0.84 -19.47
C LYS A 200 -3.64 0.65 -19.12
N TYR A 201 -4.12 1.49 -20.03
CA TYR A 201 -4.26 2.92 -19.73
C TYR A 201 -5.34 3.19 -18.67
N VAL A 202 -6.47 2.49 -18.75
CA VAL A 202 -7.53 2.68 -17.75
C VAL A 202 -7.13 2.08 -16.39
N SER A 203 -6.35 1.00 -16.36
CA SER A 203 -5.68 0.48 -15.15
C SER A 203 -4.79 1.54 -14.51
N MET A 204 -3.89 2.18 -15.28
CA MET A 204 -2.99 3.22 -14.76
C MET A 204 -3.76 4.42 -14.21
N LEU A 205 -4.81 4.86 -14.90
CA LEU A 205 -5.65 5.97 -14.46
C LEU A 205 -6.43 5.62 -13.19
N THR A 206 -7.02 4.43 -13.16
CA THR A 206 -7.68 3.87 -11.98
C THR A 206 -6.75 3.81 -10.79
N HIS A 207 -5.53 3.31 -10.99
CA HIS A 207 -4.52 3.22 -9.96
C HIS A 207 -4.24 4.62 -9.38
N ALA A 208 -4.00 5.61 -10.24
CA ALA A 208 -3.77 6.99 -9.81
C ALA A 208 -4.95 7.54 -8.99
N LEU A 209 -6.19 7.31 -9.41
CA LEU A 209 -7.40 7.73 -8.68
C LEU A 209 -7.49 7.07 -7.30
N VAL A 210 -7.30 5.76 -7.23
CA VAL A 210 -7.35 4.98 -5.99
C VAL A 210 -6.27 5.43 -5.02
N MET A 211 -5.05 5.68 -5.49
CA MET A 211 -3.94 6.20 -4.66
C MET A 211 -4.28 7.59 -4.09
N VAL A 212 -4.79 8.50 -4.91
CA VAL A 212 -5.14 9.86 -4.46
C VAL A 212 -6.23 9.83 -3.40
N VAL A 213 -7.31 9.08 -3.63
CA VAL A 213 -8.46 9.03 -2.72
C VAL A 213 -8.14 8.21 -1.47
N GLY A 214 -7.54 7.03 -1.65
CA GLY A 214 -7.26 6.07 -0.59
C GLY A 214 -6.28 6.58 0.46
N PHE A 215 -5.35 7.46 0.07
CA PHE A 215 -4.33 7.99 0.99
C PHE A 215 -4.62 9.37 1.58
N GLN A 216 -5.73 10.04 1.21
CA GLN A 216 -6.12 11.29 1.88
C GLN A 216 -6.17 11.17 3.41
N PRO A 217 -6.73 10.10 4.01
CA PRO A 217 -6.75 9.97 5.46
C PRO A 217 -5.35 9.92 6.07
N LEU A 218 -4.37 9.35 5.37
CA LEU A 218 -3.00 9.27 5.87
C LEU A 218 -2.39 10.66 6.04
N PHE A 219 -2.54 11.53 5.03
CA PHE A 219 -2.05 12.91 5.06
C PHE A 219 -2.72 13.73 6.15
N ALA A 220 -4.04 13.56 6.32
CA ALA A 220 -4.81 14.27 7.34
C ALA A 220 -4.47 13.86 8.79
N LEU A 221 -3.99 12.63 8.98
CA LEU A 221 -3.69 12.08 10.30
C LEU A 221 -2.22 12.21 10.70
N TRP A 222 -1.34 12.52 9.74
CA TRP A 222 0.09 12.55 9.97
C TRP A 222 0.51 13.73 10.86
N LYS A 223 1.38 13.46 11.85
CA LYS A 223 1.95 14.47 12.75
C LYS A 223 3.44 14.73 12.58
N GLY A 224 4.16 13.84 11.90
CA GLY A 224 5.60 13.95 11.78
C GLY A 224 6.04 14.93 10.69
N SER A 225 7.35 15.01 10.51
CA SER A 225 7.95 15.75 9.41
C SER A 225 7.58 15.14 8.05
N LYS A 226 7.69 15.95 7.00
CA LYS A 226 7.51 15.53 5.60
C LYS A 226 8.41 14.35 5.23
N THR A 227 9.68 14.37 5.64
CA THR A 227 10.65 13.29 5.36
C THR A 227 10.26 12.00 6.06
N SER A 228 9.78 12.10 7.31
CA SER A 228 9.26 10.94 8.04
C SER A 228 8.04 10.37 7.33
N LEU A 229 7.11 11.22 6.87
CA LEU A 229 5.94 10.77 6.12
C LEU A 229 6.35 10.03 4.85
N LEU A 230 7.29 10.57 4.08
CA LEU A 230 7.77 9.96 2.85
C LEU A 230 8.34 8.55 3.10
N PHE A 231 9.14 8.39 4.15
CA PHE A 231 9.67 7.09 4.53
C PHE A 231 8.56 6.12 4.96
N TRP A 232 7.70 6.53 5.89
CA TRP A 232 6.68 5.66 6.46
C TRP A 232 5.50 5.40 5.53
N PHE A 233 5.29 6.24 4.53
CA PHE A 233 4.33 6.00 3.46
C PHE A 233 4.93 5.13 2.38
N GLY A 234 6.06 5.54 1.80
CA GLY A 234 6.69 4.85 0.67
C GLY A 234 7.18 3.45 1.00
N PHE A 235 7.76 3.24 2.19
CA PHE A 235 8.37 1.95 2.52
C PHE A 235 7.34 0.81 2.74
N PRO A 236 6.23 1.01 3.48
CA PRO A 236 5.16 0.01 3.53
C PRO A 236 4.44 -0.18 2.19
N LEU A 237 4.25 0.87 1.38
CA LEU A 237 3.71 0.73 0.02
C LEU A 237 4.60 -0.21 -0.82
N PHE A 238 5.91 0.04 -0.81
CA PHE A 238 6.91 -0.80 -1.47
C PHE A 238 6.81 -2.25 -1.01
N ILE A 239 6.77 -2.51 0.30
CA ILE A 239 6.66 -3.89 0.81
C ILE A 239 5.41 -4.56 0.26
N ILE A 240 4.26 -3.90 0.33
CA ILE A 240 2.96 -4.50 0.00
C ILE A 240 2.78 -4.74 -1.50
N LEU A 241 3.28 -3.84 -2.34
CA LEU A 241 3.05 -3.86 -3.79
C LEU A 241 4.23 -4.44 -4.57
N ALA A 242 5.47 -4.02 -4.27
CA ALA A 242 6.61 -4.44 -5.07
C ALA A 242 6.89 -5.93 -4.94
N PHE A 243 6.64 -6.55 -3.78
CA PHE A 243 6.84 -7.99 -3.60
C PHE A 243 5.74 -8.87 -4.22
N GLN A 244 4.65 -8.28 -4.73
CA GLN A 244 3.54 -9.07 -5.28
C GLN A 244 3.95 -10.03 -6.40
N PRO A 245 4.80 -9.65 -7.39
CA PRO A 245 5.26 -10.58 -8.42
C PRO A 245 5.98 -11.81 -7.85
N PHE A 246 6.62 -11.70 -6.69
CA PHE A 246 7.30 -12.82 -6.04
C PHE A 246 6.38 -13.67 -5.17
N ILE A 247 5.25 -13.14 -4.71
CA ILE A 247 4.33 -13.85 -3.81
C ILE A 247 3.22 -14.53 -4.61
N PHE A 248 2.57 -13.76 -5.48
CA PHE A 248 1.41 -14.21 -6.25
C PHE A 248 1.80 -14.93 -7.53
N ASN A 249 2.93 -14.54 -8.14
CA ASN A 249 3.30 -14.98 -9.47
C ASN A 249 4.56 -15.86 -9.48
N VAL A 250 4.78 -16.67 -8.44
CA VAL A 250 5.96 -17.55 -8.29
C VAL A 250 6.20 -18.45 -9.51
N HIS A 251 5.13 -18.86 -10.19
CA HIS A 251 5.14 -19.70 -11.38
C HIS A 251 5.66 -18.96 -12.63
N TRP A 252 5.79 -17.63 -12.60
CA TRP A 252 6.37 -16.86 -13.69
C TRP A 252 7.90 -16.93 -13.69
N PRO A 253 8.56 -16.88 -14.87
CA PRO A 253 10.01 -16.83 -14.97
C PRO A 253 10.60 -15.70 -14.12
N LEU A 254 11.75 -15.93 -13.49
CA LEU A 254 12.41 -14.91 -12.68
C LEU A 254 12.74 -13.65 -13.50
N GLY A 255 13.15 -13.83 -14.76
CA GLY A 255 13.42 -12.74 -15.70
C GLY A 255 12.19 -11.90 -16.05
N PHE A 256 10.97 -12.36 -15.74
CA PHE A 256 9.73 -11.59 -15.87
C PHE A 256 9.34 -10.93 -14.53
N ARG A 257 9.46 -11.65 -13.42
CA ARG A 257 9.13 -11.14 -12.08
C ARG A 257 10.03 -9.99 -11.62
N PHE A 258 11.33 -10.05 -11.95
CA PHE A 258 12.29 -9.07 -11.47
C PHE A 258 12.12 -7.69 -12.11
N PRO A 259 11.92 -7.55 -13.44
CA PRO A 259 11.52 -6.26 -14.02
C PRO A 259 10.23 -5.70 -13.42
N LEU A 260 9.20 -6.52 -13.21
CA LEU A 260 7.94 -6.09 -12.57
C LEU A 260 8.17 -5.61 -11.13
N PHE A 261 9.04 -6.28 -10.36
CA PHE A 261 9.42 -5.81 -9.04
C PHE A 261 10.09 -4.44 -9.08
N ILE A 262 11.00 -4.21 -10.04
CA ILE A 262 11.64 -2.90 -10.24
C ILE A 262 10.59 -1.85 -10.63
N GLU A 263 9.69 -2.19 -11.55
CA GLU A 263 8.58 -1.34 -11.99
C GLU A 263 7.77 -0.85 -10.80
N GLU A 264 7.19 -1.78 -10.04
CA GLU A 264 6.35 -1.50 -8.88
C GLU A 264 7.12 -0.72 -7.80
N THR A 265 8.39 -1.05 -7.58
CA THR A 265 9.23 -0.32 -6.62
C THR A 265 9.36 1.15 -7.00
N LEU A 266 9.73 1.43 -8.25
CA LEU A 266 9.92 2.79 -8.74
C LEU A 266 8.60 3.57 -8.73
N ILE A 267 7.51 2.94 -9.19
CA ILE A 267 6.18 3.54 -9.20
C ILE A 267 5.79 3.93 -7.77
N MET A 268 5.91 3.02 -6.80
CA MET A 268 5.50 3.31 -5.42
C MET A 268 6.30 4.44 -4.76
N TYR A 269 7.61 4.51 -4.98
CA TYR A 269 8.41 5.61 -4.44
C TYR A 269 8.09 6.95 -5.11
N ILE A 270 7.97 6.99 -6.44
CA ILE A 270 7.61 8.22 -7.16
C ILE A 270 6.21 8.68 -6.76
N HIS A 271 5.25 7.75 -6.66
CA HIS A 271 3.90 8.03 -6.21
C HIS A 271 3.87 8.58 -4.79
N ALA A 272 4.64 7.97 -3.87
CA ALA A 272 4.79 8.47 -2.52
C ALA A 272 5.36 9.90 -2.50
N ILE A 273 6.40 10.18 -3.29
CA ILE A 273 7.00 11.51 -3.42
C ILE A 273 5.96 12.52 -3.90
N ILE A 274 5.25 12.25 -5.01
CA ILE A 274 4.26 13.15 -5.59
C ILE A 274 3.16 13.47 -4.58
N LEU A 275 2.56 12.43 -3.98
CA LEU A 275 1.46 12.58 -3.05
C LEU A 275 1.87 13.35 -1.79
N VAL A 276 3.04 13.03 -1.23
CA VAL A 276 3.58 13.76 -0.06
C VAL A 276 3.86 15.22 -0.40
N HIS A 277 4.39 15.53 -1.58
CA HIS A 277 4.65 16.91 -1.98
C HIS A 277 3.37 17.73 -2.17
N LEU A 278 2.30 17.13 -2.67
CA LEU A 278 1.05 17.82 -2.94
C LEU A 278 0.15 17.93 -1.70
N PHE A 279 0.07 16.89 -0.88
CA PHE A 279 -0.93 16.76 0.19
C PHE A 279 -0.37 16.90 1.61
N TYR A 280 0.95 16.95 1.81
CA TYR A 280 1.48 17.22 3.15
C TYR A 280 1.08 18.63 3.63
N VAL A 281 0.55 18.69 4.85
CA VAL A 281 0.29 19.94 5.57
C VAL A 281 1.01 19.84 6.93
N PRO A 282 1.92 20.77 7.26
CA PRO A 282 2.64 20.74 8.52
C PRO A 282 1.68 21.00 9.69
N ASP A 283 1.82 20.21 10.75
CA ASP A 283 1.13 20.42 12.04
C ASP A 283 1.66 21.69 12.71
N GLU A 284 0.86 22.35 13.57
CA GLU A 284 1.21 23.65 14.19
C GLU A 284 2.54 23.61 14.96
N THR A 285 2.83 22.47 15.59
CA THR A 285 4.09 22.21 16.30
C THR A 285 5.31 22.19 15.37
N HIS A 286 5.18 21.65 14.14
CA HIS A 286 6.25 21.68 13.15
C HIS A 286 6.35 23.03 12.43
N LYS A 287 5.25 23.78 12.30
CA LYS A 287 5.29 25.17 11.81
C LYS A 287 6.14 26.04 12.73
N GLU A 288 6.02 25.89 14.05
CA GLU A 288 6.86 26.62 15.02
C GLU A 288 8.34 26.24 14.89
N GLU A 289 8.66 24.95 14.77
CA GLU A 289 10.05 24.50 14.57
C GLU A 289 10.66 25.00 13.24
N GLU A 290 9.89 25.02 12.15
CA GLU A 290 10.33 25.57 10.85
C GLU A 290 10.46 27.10 10.89
N LEU A 291 9.56 27.80 11.60
CA LEU A 291 9.66 29.23 11.86
C LEU A 291 10.88 29.60 12.71
N VAL A 292 11.22 28.79 13.71
CA VAL A 292 12.42 28.99 14.54
C VAL A 292 13.69 28.70 13.72
N LYS A 293 13.71 27.62 12.93
CA LYS A 293 14.85 27.31 12.05
C LYS A 293 15.06 28.37 10.96
N SER A 294 13.99 28.85 10.33
CA SER A 294 14.09 29.90 9.31
C SER A 294 14.57 31.24 9.89
N LYS A 295 14.11 31.62 11.09
CA LYS A 295 14.61 32.79 11.82
C LYS A 295 16.10 32.66 12.20
N LEU A 296 16.53 31.48 12.65
CA LEU A 296 17.94 31.21 12.98
C LEU A 296 18.83 31.17 11.73
N SER A 297 18.33 30.70 10.59
CA SER A 297 19.09 30.76 9.33
C SER A 297 19.20 32.18 8.77
N LEU A 298 18.27 33.08 9.12
CA LEU A 298 18.31 34.49 8.73
C LEU A 298 19.14 35.35 9.69
N SER A 299 19.37 34.91 10.94
CA SER A 299 20.23 35.62 11.90
C SER A 299 21.71 35.27 11.79
N ASN A 300 22.07 34.33 10.93
CA ASN A 300 23.46 33.91 10.66
C ASN A 300 24.02 34.52 9.35
N TRP A 301 23.35 35.53 8.81
CA TRP A 301 23.81 36.43 7.76
C TRP A 301 23.76 37.86 8.29
#